data_AF-A0AAD7IDZ9-F1
#
_entry.id   AF-A0AAD7IDZ9-F1
#
_cell.length_a   1.000
_cell.length_b   1.000
_cell.length_c   1.000
_cell.angle_alpha   90.00
_cell.angle_beta   90.00
_cell.angle_gamma   90.00
#
_symmetry.space_group_name_H-M   'P 1'
#
loop_
_entity.id
_entity.type
_entity.pdbx_description
1 polymer ?
#
loop_
_entity_poly.entity_id
_entity_poly.type
_entity_poly.pdbx_seq_one_letter_code
_entity_poly.pdbx_strand_id
1 'polypeptide(L)'
;MVWTGFAGLRIIHENRGLYNLCGAMIITGLPGIGKTCFLDVLFHLRVAAGLPTLYMDNPKSVMLYDNGQFGDIEYPTKKKLRMNLLEDVWCLIDSNKSFDTVPPEVLSSALFVVQASSPRFCLMALWTLSELMAGFSLTGTAESYQEIKTFYERFGGSARHVFGKFSNLNDFERKIDLAANNLSAKVIEKILQSRHH
;
A
#
# COMPACT_ATOMS: atom_id res chain seq x y z
N MET A 1 -21.49 -0.54 -8.32
CA MET A 1 -20.84 -1.86 -8.35
C MET A 1 -19.36 -1.63 -8.09
N VAL A 2 -18.88 -1.89 -6.86
CA VAL A 2 -17.51 -1.58 -6.44
C VAL A 2 -16.70 -2.87 -6.46
N TRP A 3 -15.67 -2.90 -7.29
CA TRP A 3 -14.73 -4.02 -7.41
C TRP A 3 -13.69 -3.91 -6.28
N THR A 4 -13.74 -4.79 -5.28
CA THR A 4 -12.73 -4.87 -4.20
C THR A 4 -11.83 -6.08 -4.41
N GLY A 5 -10.97 -6.02 -5.44
CA GLY A 5 -9.95 -7.04 -5.73
C GLY A 5 -8.61 -6.85 -5.02
N PHE A 6 -8.42 -5.74 -4.27
CA PHE A 6 -7.20 -5.46 -3.51
C PHE A 6 -7.50 -5.39 -2.02
N ALA A 7 -6.95 -6.33 -1.24
CA ALA A 7 -6.99 -6.30 0.22
C ALA A 7 -6.10 -5.15 0.74
N GLY A 8 -6.66 -3.93 0.85
CA GLY A 8 -5.92 -2.77 1.36
C GLY A 8 -6.35 -1.39 0.84
N LEU A 9 -7.41 -1.31 0.02
CA LEU A 9 -7.94 -0.03 -0.44
C LEU A 9 -8.77 0.64 0.67
N ARG A 10 -8.32 1.80 1.18
CA ARG A 10 -9.09 2.61 2.12
C ARG A 10 -9.34 3.99 1.51
N ILE A 11 -10.61 4.28 1.23
CA ILE A 11 -11.06 5.62 0.84
C ILE A 11 -11.39 6.36 2.13
N ILE A 12 -10.74 7.51 2.36
CA ILE A 12 -11.01 8.36 3.51
C ILE A 12 -11.67 9.63 2.96
N HIS A 13 -12.98 9.74 3.16
CA HIS A 13 -13.72 10.96 2.86
C HIS A 13 -13.92 11.73 4.17
N GLU A 14 -12.93 12.54 4.56
CA GLU A 14 -12.99 13.30 5.80
C GLU A 14 -13.36 14.76 5.51
N ASN A 15 -14.65 15.07 5.62
CA ASN A 15 -15.20 16.40 5.39
C ASN A 15 -15.14 17.21 6.69
N ARG A 16 -13.95 17.67 7.09
CA ARG A 16 -13.76 18.52 8.29
C ARG A 16 -13.68 19.99 7.89
N GLY A 17 -14.84 20.63 7.80
CA GLY A 17 -15.22 22.04 8.00
C GLY A 17 -14.27 23.25 7.89
N LEU A 18 -13.00 23.14 7.51
CA LEU A 18 -12.07 24.29 7.42
C LEU A 18 -11.14 24.25 6.19
N TYR A 19 -11.18 23.18 5.40
CA TYR A 19 -10.39 23.02 4.17
C TYR A 19 -11.22 22.23 3.16
N ASN A 20 -11.41 22.77 1.95
CA ASN A 20 -12.04 22.07 0.83
C ASN A 20 -11.10 20.98 0.30
N LEU A 21 -10.86 19.94 1.08
CA LEU A 21 -10.18 18.74 0.57
C LEU A 21 -11.18 18.01 -0.35
N CYS A 22 -10.85 17.90 -1.64
CA CYS A 22 -11.64 17.13 -2.60
C CYS A 22 -11.68 15.62 -2.30
N GLY A 23 -10.93 15.14 -1.30
CA GLY A 23 -10.92 13.76 -0.83
C GLY A 23 -9.54 13.11 -0.92
N ALA A 24 -9.36 11.96 -0.28
CA ALA A 24 -8.11 11.20 -0.36
C ALA A 24 -8.35 9.68 -0.43
N MET A 25 -7.47 9.01 -1.15
CA MET A 25 -7.41 7.56 -1.27
C MET A 25 -6.01 7.08 -0.89
N ILE A 26 -5.94 6.13 0.05
CA ILE A 26 -4.68 5.52 0.46
C ILE A 26 -4.67 4.07 0.01
N ILE A 27 -3.66 3.74 -0.77
CA ILE A 27 -3.39 2.39 -1.27
C ILE A 27 -2.30 1.80 -0.40
N THR A 28 -2.70 0.87 0.45
CA THR A 28 -1.79 0.18 1.37
C THR A 28 -1.58 -1.26 0.96
N GLY A 29 -0.40 -1.80 1.29
CA GLY A 29 -0.08 -3.20 1.01
C GLY A 29 1.41 -3.47 1.16
N LEU A 30 1.80 -4.74 1.20
CA LEU A 30 3.20 -5.14 1.33
C LEU A 30 4.06 -4.59 0.17
N PRO A 31 5.37 -4.36 0.38
CA PRO A 31 6.30 -4.07 -0.71
C PRO A 31 6.19 -5.13 -1.82
N GLY A 32 6.28 -4.71 -3.08
CA GLY A 32 6.20 -5.62 -4.24
C GLY A 32 4.79 -6.01 -4.72
N ILE A 33 3.70 -5.66 -4.03
CA ILE A 33 2.33 -6.01 -4.45
C ILE A 33 1.80 -5.19 -5.65
N GLY A 34 2.63 -4.34 -6.24
CA GLY A 34 2.27 -3.55 -7.43
C GLY A 34 1.62 -2.19 -7.18
N LYS A 35 1.77 -1.58 -6.00
CA LYS A 35 1.18 -0.26 -5.70
C LYS A 35 1.72 0.86 -6.60
N THR A 36 3.03 0.89 -6.85
CA THR A 36 3.65 1.83 -7.80
C THR A 36 3.08 1.62 -9.21
N CYS A 37 3.02 0.36 -9.66
CA CYS A 37 2.41 0.02 -10.96
C CYS A 37 0.93 0.44 -11.04
N PHE A 38 0.17 0.31 -9.95
CA PHE A 38 -1.21 0.81 -9.90
C PHE A 38 -1.27 2.33 -10.07
N LEU A 39 -0.40 3.11 -9.40
CA LEU A 39 -0.33 4.56 -9.61
C LEU A 39 0.06 4.91 -11.04
N ASP A 40 1.00 4.17 -11.64
CA ASP A 40 1.42 4.39 -13.02
C ASP A 40 0.26 4.13 -13.98
N VAL A 41 -0.48 3.03 -13.81
CA VAL A 41 -1.67 2.75 -14.62
C VAL A 41 -2.71 3.84 -14.45
N LEU A 42 -2.98 4.27 -13.21
CA LEU A 42 -3.94 5.34 -12.92
C LEU A 42 -3.52 6.67 -13.56
N PHE A 43 -2.22 6.99 -13.52
CA PHE A 43 -1.66 8.17 -14.19
C PHE A 43 -1.91 8.12 -15.70
N HIS A 44 -1.52 7.02 -16.36
CA HIS A 44 -1.70 6.87 -17.81
C HIS A 44 -3.18 6.91 -18.21
N LEU A 45 -4.08 6.32 -17.42
CA LEU A 45 -5.52 6.39 -17.69
C LEU A 45 -6.04 7.82 -17.64
N ARG A 46 -5.59 8.63 -16.67
CA ARG A 46 -5.98 10.04 -16.57
C ARG A 46 -5.39 10.88 -17.70
N VAL A 47 -4.11 10.66 -18.03
CA VAL A 47 -3.44 11.32 -19.16
C VAL A 47 -4.18 11.02 -20.47
N ALA A 48 -4.52 9.75 -20.72
CA ALA A 48 -5.27 9.33 -21.89
C ALA A 48 -6.68 9.94 -21.95
N ALA A 49 -7.29 10.21 -20.79
CA ALA A 49 -8.58 10.91 -20.69
C ALA A 49 -8.45 12.44 -20.76
N GLY A 50 -7.24 13.00 -20.92
CA GLY A 50 -7.02 14.44 -20.97
C GLY A 50 -7.22 15.14 -19.61
N LEU A 51 -7.19 14.41 -18.49
CA LEU A 51 -7.49 14.94 -17.17
C LEU A 51 -6.23 15.44 -16.45
N PRO A 52 -6.26 16.64 -15.84
CA PRO A 52 -5.11 17.20 -15.18
C PRO A 52 -4.68 16.31 -14.00
N THR A 53 -3.38 16.01 -13.96
CA THR A 53 -2.82 15.06 -13.01
C THR A 53 -1.41 15.46 -12.61
N LEU A 54 -1.19 15.58 -11.30
CA LEU A 54 0.12 15.70 -10.69
C LEU A 54 0.63 14.30 -10.31
N TYR A 55 1.87 14.01 -10.67
CA TYR A 55 2.55 12.77 -10.30
C TYR A 55 3.85 13.10 -9.54
N MET A 56 3.99 12.51 -8.36
CA MET A 56 5.10 12.77 -7.42
C MET A 56 5.79 11.45 -7.07
N ASP A 57 6.97 11.23 -7.64
CA ASP A 57 7.85 10.11 -7.33
C ASP A 57 9.07 10.53 -6.48
N ASN A 58 9.39 11.82 -6.45
CA ASN A 58 10.52 12.40 -5.74
C ASN A 58 10.19 13.75 -5.07
N PRO A 59 10.72 14.06 -3.87
CA PRO A 59 10.45 15.31 -3.15
C PRO A 59 10.80 16.63 -3.86
N LYS A 60 11.65 16.59 -4.89
CA LYS A 60 12.16 17.80 -5.55
C LYS A 60 11.46 18.12 -6.86
N SER A 61 10.79 17.14 -7.45
CA SER A 61 10.20 17.24 -8.79
C SER A 61 8.78 16.73 -8.79
N VAL A 62 7.88 17.51 -9.38
CA VAL A 62 6.50 17.11 -9.59
C VAL A 62 6.19 17.23 -11.06
N MET A 63 5.76 16.13 -11.67
CA MET A 63 5.30 16.14 -13.04
C MET A 63 3.82 16.55 -13.06
N LEU A 64 3.51 17.63 -13.77
CA LEU A 64 2.14 18.03 -14.07
C LEU A 64 1.80 17.63 -15.50
N TYR A 65 0.72 16.90 -15.68
CA TYR A 65 0.02 16.82 -16.95
C TYR A 65 -1.19 17.75 -16.92
N ASP A 66 -1.29 18.64 -17.89
CA ASP A 66 -2.45 19.52 -18.09
C ASP A 66 -2.57 19.91 -19.56
N ASN A 67 -3.81 19.95 -20.08
CA ASN A 67 -4.11 20.38 -21.45
C ASN A 67 -3.24 19.71 -22.54
N GLY A 68 -2.94 18.42 -22.40
CA GLY A 68 -2.13 17.66 -23.36
C GLY A 68 -0.62 17.90 -23.27
N GLN A 69 -0.15 18.65 -22.27
CA GLN A 69 1.26 18.99 -22.08
C GLN A 69 1.79 18.46 -20.75
N PHE A 70 3.06 18.08 -20.74
CA PHE A 70 3.80 17.74 -19.52
C PHE A 70 4.66 18.93 -19.11
N GLY A 71 4.64 19.25 -17.82
CA GLY A 71 5.50 20.26 -17.22
C GLY A 71 6.12 19.74 -15.93
N ASP A 72 7.43 19.96 -15.78
CA ASP A 72 8.12 19.71 -14.51
C ASP A 72 8.02 20.94 -13.62
N ILE A 73 7.44 20.75 -12.43
CA ILE A 73 7.33 21.78 -11.41
C ILE A 73 8.34 21.46 -10.32
N GLU A 74 9.26 22.39 -10.12
CA GLU A 74 10.18 22.36 -8.99
C GLU A 74 9.41 22.60 -7.68
N TYR A 75 9.50 21.63 -6.77
CA TYR A 75 8.85 21.64 -5.46
C TYR A 75 9.84 22.09 -4.38
N PRO A 76 9.49 22.95 -3.38
CA PRO A 76 8.20 23.53 -3.03
C PRO A 76 8.22 25.08 -3.04
N THR A 77 7.25 25.70 -3.69
CA THR A 77 6.79 27.01 -3.20
C THR A 77 5.27 27.02 -3.20
N LYS A 78 4.66 27.16 -2.00
CA LYS A 78 3.20 27.28 -1.77
C LYS A 78 2.50 28.21 -2.77
N LYS A 79 3.21 29.23 -3.28
CA LYS A 79 2.72 30.15 -4.30
C LYS A 79 2.44 29.49 -5.66
N LYS A 80 3.19 28.48 -6.10
CA LYS A 80 2.98 27.83 -7.40
C LYS A 80 1.78 26.89 -7.40
N LEU A 81 1.57 26.15 -6.31
CA LEU A 81 0.42 25.23 -6.18
C LEU A 81 -0.92 25.97 -6.00
N ARG A 82 -0.91 27.10 -5.29
CA ARG A 82 -2.15 27.87 -5.02
C ARG A 82 -2.68 28.67 -6.20
N MET A 83 -1.85 28.98 -7.21
CA MET A 83 -2.24 30.04 -8.14
C MET A 83 -2.97 29.60 -9.41
N ASN A 84 -2.95 28.34 -9.85
CA ASN A 84 -3.59 27.98 -11.13
C ASN A 84 -4.03 26.51 -11.27
N LEU A 85 -4.00 25.70 -10.20
CA LEU A 85 -4.45 24.31 -10.34
C LEU A 85 -5.98 24.29 -10.40
N LEU A 86 -6.48 23.88 -11.57
CA LEU A 86 -7.88 23.74 -11.93
C LEU A 86 -8.64 22.93 -10.88
N GLU A 87 -9.94 23.21 -10.74
CA GLU A 87 -10.87 22.28 -10.11
C GLU A 87 -10.68 20.90 -10.79
N ASP A 88 -10.64 19.81 -10.00
CA ASP A 88 -10.45 18.41 -10.43
C ASP A 88 -9.03 17.88 -10.72
N VAL A 89 -7.97 18.60 -10.34
CA VAL A 89 -6.61 18.01 -10.43
C VAL A 89 -6.41 16.92 -9.36
N TRP A 90 -5.95 15.75 -9.81
CA TRP A 90 -5.54 14.66 -8.90
C TRP A 90 -4.05 14.70 -8.64
N CYS A 91 -3.64 14.33 -7.43
CA CYS A 91 -2.24 14.20 -7.03
C CYS A 91 -1.93 12.75 -6.67
N LEU A 92 -1.08 12.11 -7.49
CA LEU A 92 -0.66 10.73 -7.33
C LEU A 92 0.74 10.72 -6.69
N ILE A 93 0.88 10.07 -5.53
CA ILE A 93 2.11 10.12 -4.72
C ILE A 93 2.57 8.72 -4.38
N ASP A 94 3.80 8.36 -4.75
CA ASP A 94 4.45 7.12 -4.31
C ASP A 94 5.32 7.37 -3.06
N SER A 95 4.78 7.02 -1.88
CA SER A 95 5.47 7.16 -0.59
C SER A 95 6.42 6.00 -0.24
N ASN A 96 6.79 5.16 -1.21
CA ASN A 96 7.71 4.05 -0.98
C ASN A 96 9.16 4.37 -1.30
N LYS A 97 9.43 5.26 -2.26
CA LYS A 97 10.80 5.49 -2.76
C LYS A 97 11.49 6.67 -2.08
N SER A 98 10.76 7.77 -1.86
CA SER A 98 11.39 9.05 -1.52
C SER A 98 10.57 9.95 -0.59
N PHE A 99 9.30 9.62 -0.34
CA PHE A 99 8.44 10.39 0.55
C PHE A 99 8.12 9.62 1.82
N ASP A 100 8.40 10.23 2.97
CA ASP A 100 7.97 9.71 4.27
C ASP A 100 6.49 9.87 4.53
N THR A 101 5.94 10.96 4.01
CA THR A 101 4.54 11.32 4.12
C THR A 101 4.15 12.22 2.94
N VAL A 102 2.85 12.44 2.75
CA VAL A 102 2.36 13.44 1.81
C VAL A 102 2.84 14.82 2.27
N PRO A 103 3.46 15.63 1.39
CA PRO A 103 3.92 16.95 1.76
C PRO A 103 2.79 17.86 2.28
N PRO A 104 3.04 18.68 3.32
CA PRO A 104 2.00 19.54 3.92
C PRO A 104 1.34 20.50 2.94
N GLU A 105 2.06 20.97 1.91
CA GLU A 105 1.50 21.88 0.91
C GLU A 105 0.42 21.18 0.07
N VAL A 106 0.62 19.91 -0.28
CA VAL A 106 -0.37 19.09 -0.98
C VAL A 106 -1.58 18.84 -0.09
N LEU A 107 -1.36 18.52 1.20
CA LEU A 107 -2.46 18.35 2.16
C LEU A 107 -3.27 19.64 2.38
N SER A 108 -2.65 20.81 2.22
CA SER A 108 -3.30 22.12 2.34
C SER A 108 -3.96 22.61 1.03
N SER A 109 -3.87 21.83 -0.04
CA SER A 109 -4.45 22.14 -1.35
C SER A 109 -5.83 21.48 -1.51
N ALA A 110 -6.58 21.91 -2.52
CA ALA A 110 -7.89 21.33 -2.86
C ALA A 110 -7.77 20.07 -3.76
N LEU A 111 -6.58 19.46 -3.84
CA LEU A 111 -6.34 18.32 -4.73
C LEU A 111 -6.96 17.03 -4.18
N PHE A 112 -7.42 16.15 -5.08
CA PHE A 112 -7.72 14.77 -4.71
C PHE A 112 -6.43 13.97 -4.63
N VAL A 113 -6.06 13.48 -3.44
CA VAL A 113 -4.77 12.81 -3.23
C VAL A 113 -4.92 11.29 -3.28
N VAL A 114 -4.15 10.64 -4.13
CA VAL A 114 -3.98 9.17 -4.15
C VAL A 114 -2.56 8.84 -3.72
N GLN A 115 -2.43 8.24 -2.54
CA GLN A 115 -1.14 7.88 -1.97
C GLN A 115 -0.94 6.37 -2.01
N ALA A 116 0.13 5.91 -2.66
CA ALA A 116 0.63 4.55 -2.47
C ALA A 116 1.62 4.54 -1.30
N SER A 117 1.29 3.81 -0.23
CA SER A 117 2.20 3.63 0.90
C SER A 117 2.33 2.15 1.25
N SER A 118 3.55 1.72 1.53
CA SER A 118 3.79 0.46 2.22
C SER A 118 3.70 0.76 3.71
N PRO A 119 3.01 -0.07 4.50
CA PRO A 119 2.97 0.14 5.94
C PRO A 119 4.39 0.01 6.50
N ARG A 120 4.99 1.14 6.87
CA ARG A 120 6.37 1.23 7.38
C ARG A 120 6.54 0.54 8.73
N PHE A 121 5.43 0.32 9.44
CA PHE A 121 5.39 -0.34 10.75
C PHE A 121 4.87 -1.78 10.72
N CYS A 122 4.57 -2.37 9.55
CA CYS A 122 4.07 -3.76 9.48
C CYS A 122 5.08 -4.79 9.02
N LEU A 123 6.32 -4.41 8.75
CA LEU A 123 7.43 -5.29 9.11
C LEU A 123 7.62 -5.09 10.61
N MET A 124 6.78 -5.71 11.44
CA MET A 124 7.30 -6.08 12.76
C MET A 124 8.57 -6.86 12.42
N ALA A 125 9.72 -6.35 12.85
CA ALA A 125 10.97 -7.13 12.79
C ALA A 125 10.62 -8.53 13.29
N LEU A 126 11.18 -9.58 12.69
CA LEU A 126 10.93 -10.93 13.19
C LEU A 126 11.24 -10.94 14.68
N TRP A 127 10.22 -11.23 15.49
CA TRP A 127 10.37 -11.31 16.92
C TRP A 127 11.32 -12.47 17.20
N THR A 128 12.30 -12.25 18.05
CA THR A 128 13.08 -13.34 18.62
C THR A 128 12.14 -14.31 19.35
N LEU A 129 12.59 -15.55 19.55
CA LEU A 129 11.81 -16.52 20.34
C LEU A 129 11.46 -15.96 21.73
N SER A 130 12.40 -15.24 22.36
CA SER A 130 12.19 -14.61 23.67
C SER A 130 11.12 -13.52 23.63
N GLU A 131 11.10 -12.68 22.60
CA GLU A 131 10.05 -11.66 22.43
C GLU A 131 8.70 -12.32 22.18
N LEU A 132 8.62 -13.38 21.37
CA LEU A 132 7.37 -14.11 21.13
C LEU A 132 6.82 -14.69 22.42
N MET A 133 7.66 -15.32 23.23
CA MET A 133 7.26 -15.82 24.55
C MET A 133 6.76 -14.71 25.46
N ALA A 134 7.46 -13.58 25.50
CA ALA A 134 7.08 -12.43 26.31
C ALA A 134 5.70 -11.90 25.88
N GLY A 135 5.49 -11.69 24.58
CA GLY A 135 4.19 -11.29 24.04
C GLY A 135 3.08 -12.30 24.35
N PHE A 136 3.39 -13.60 24.26
CA PHE A 136 2.42 -14.65 24.54
C PHE A 136 2.02 -14.70 26.03
N SER A 137 2.99 -14.50 26.92
CA SER A 137 2.74 -14.43 28.38
C SER A 137 1.72 -13.33 28.74
N LEU A 138 1.65 -12.25 27.95
CA LEU A 138 0.69 -11.16 28.14
C LEU A 138 -0.72 -11.48 27.62
N THR A 139 -0.87 -12.45 26.73
CA THR A 139 -2.18 -12.84 26.15
C THR A 139 -2.98 -13.79 27.03
N GLY A 140 -2.39 -14.35 28.09
CA GLY A 140 -3.09 -15.17 29.08
C GLY A 140 -3.50 -16.58 28.61
N THR A 141 -3.12 -16.98 27.39
CA THR A 141 -3.32 -18.34 26.87
C THR A 141 -2.22 -19.27 27.35
N ALA A 142 -2.59 -20.42 27.92
CA ALA A 142 -1.66 -21.45 28.39
C ALA A 142 -1.22 -22.38 27.26
N GLU A 143 -0.60 -21.83 26.21
CA GLU A 143 0.08 -22.67 25.22
C GLU A 143 1.47 -23.05 25.72
N SER A 144 1.94 -24.24 25.35
CA SER A 144 3.22 -24.73 25.82
C SER A 144 4.35 -23.98 25.10
N TYR A 145 5.40 -23.63 25.85
CA TYR A 145 6.64 -23.09 25.30
C TYR A 145 7.17 -23.87 24.08
N GLN A 146 6.96 -25.19 24.07
CA GLN A 146 7.40 -26.06 22.99
C GLN A 146 6.65 -25.81 21.68
N GLU A 147 5.37 -25.44 21.72
CA GLU A 147 4.60 -25.14 20.51
C GLU A 147 5.08 -23.85 19.85
N ILE A 148 5.31 -22.80 20.65
CA ILE A 148 5.86 -21.52 20.18
C ILE A 148 7.26 -21.72 19.60
N LYS A 149 8.11 -22.49 20.30
CA LYS A 149 9.45 -22.82 19.82
C LYS A 149 9.41 -23.60 18.51
N THR A 150 8.58 -24.63 18.42
CA THR A 150 8.43 -25.46 17.21
C THR A 150 7.97 -24.62 16.02
N PHE A 151 7.00 -23.72 16.23
CA PHE A 151 6.57 -22.81 15.18
C PHE A 151 7.66 -21.82 14.78
N TYR A 152 8.39 -21.26 15.75
CA TYR A 152 9.48 -20.33 15.47
C TYR A 152 10.55 -20.98 14.60
N GLU A 153 10.94 -22.21 14.92
CA GLU A 153 11.91 -22.99 14.14
C GLU A 153 11.40 -23.33 12.73
N ARG A 154 10.09 -23.54 12.55
CA ARG A 154 9.48 -23.88 11.25
C ARG A 154 9.14 -22.69 10.36
N PHE A 155 8.60 -21.61 10.93
CA PHE A 155 7.98 -20.50 10.19
C PHE A 155 8.57 -19.12 10.53
N GLY A 156 9.49 -19.04 11.49
CA GLY A 156 10.16 -17.82 11.90
C GLY A 156 9.40 -16.95 12.91
N GLY A 157 9.93 -15.75 13.17
CA GLY A 157 9.50 -14.82 14.22
C GLY A 157 8.25 -13.98 13.95
N SER A 158 7.26 -14.48 13.19
CA SER A 158 6.10 -13.66 12.86
C SER A 158 5.08 -13.60 14.00
N ALA A 159 5.15 -12.56 14.83
CA ALA A 159 4.20 -12.30 15.92
C ALA A 159 2.73 -12.34 15.46
N ARG A 160 2.42 -11.82 14.27
CA ARG A 160 1.06 -11.85 13.72
C ARG A 160 0.56 -13.28 13.49
N HIS A 161 1.41 -14.18 13.00
CA HIS A 161 1.02 -15.58 12.82
C HIS A 161 0.94 -16.31 14.14
N VAL A 162 1.88 -16.01 15.06
CA VAL A 162 1.90 -16.58 16.41
C VAL A 162 0.66 -16.19 17.21
N PHE A 163 0.31 -14.91 17.29
CA PHE A 163 -0.85 -14.46 18.08
C PHE A 163 -2.18 -14.51 17.31
N GLY A 164 -2.12 -14.65 15.99
CA GLY A 164 -3.29 -14.51 15.12
C GLY A 164 -4.29 -15.64 15.26
N LYS A 165 -3.84 -16.90 15.26
CA LYS A 165 -4.66 -18.14 15.38
C LYS A 165 -3.79 -19.38 15.64
N PHE A 166 -3.08 -19.42 16.77
CA PHE A 166 -2.20 -20.54 17.09
C PHE A 166 -2.88 -21.81 17.60
N SER A 167 -4.20 -21.93 17.50
CA SER A 167 -4.88 -23.09 18.08
C SER A 167 -4.57 -24.42 17.37
N ASN A 168 -3.92 -24.42 16.19
CA ASN A 168 -3.52 -25.65 15.50
C ASN A 168 -2.42 -25.43 14.44
N LEU A 169 -1.20 -25.89 14.71
CA LEU A 169 -0.06 -25.90 13.77
C LEU A 169 -0.40 -26.57 12.42
N ASN A 170 -1.14 -27.68 12.45
CA ASN A 170 -1.51 -28.42 11.24
C ASN A 170 -2.44 -27.60 10.34
N ASP A 171 -3.29 -26.75 10.92
CA ASP A 171 -4.17 -25.87 10.13
C ASP A 171 -3.39 -24.75 9.45
N PHE A 172 -2.29 -24.30 10.07
CA PHE A 172 -1.43 -23.30 9.47
C PHE A 172 -0.63 -23.88 8.30
N GLU A 173 -0.04 -25.06 8.48
CA GLU A 173 0.64 -25.81 7.41
C GLU A 173 -0.29 -26.05 6.22
N ARG A 174 -1.49 -26.58 6.48
CA ARG A 174 -2.49 -26.80 5.43
C ARG A 174 -2.85 -25.52 4.67
N LYS A 175 -2.91 -24.36 5.34
CA LYS A 175 -3.19 -23.07 4.67
C LYS A 175 -2.02 -22.62 3.80
N ILE A 176 -0.78 -22.80 4.27
CA ILE A 176 0.41 -22.51 3.48
C ILE A 176 0.44 -23.40 2.24
N ASP A 177 0.21 -24.69 2.39
CA ASP A 177 0.20 -25.65 1.28
C ASP A 177 -0.90 -25.31 0.26
N LEU A 178 -2.11 -25.00 0.73
CA LEU A 178 -3.19 -24.55 -0.14
C LEU A 178 -2.83 -23.26 -0.88
N ALA A 179 -2.21 -22.29 -0.21
CA ALA A 179 -1.78 -21.04 -0.84
C ALA A 179 -0.68 -21.29 -1.89
N ALA A 180 0.30 -22.15 -1.57
CA ALA A 180 1.38 -22.53 -2.48
C ALA A 180 0.86 -23.26 -3.72
N ASN A 181 -0.06 -24.21 -3.54
CA ASN A 181 -0.69 -24.94 -4.64
C ASN A 181 -1.58 -24.03 -5.51
N ASN A 182 -2.27 -23.07 -4.92
CA ASN A 182 -3.05 -22.09 -5.68
C ASN A 182 -2.16 -21.12 -6.47
N LEU A 183 -0.99 -20.76 -5.94
CA LEU A 183 -0.01 -19.94 -6.65
C LEU A 183 0.59 -20.71 -7.83
N SER A 184 0.97 -21.98 -7.65
CA SER A 184 1.53 -22.80 -8.72
C SER A 184 0.51 -23.01 -9.85
N ALA A 185 -0.73 -23.35 -9.53
CA ALA A 185 -1.80 -23.52 -10.52
C ALA A 185 -2.04 -22.24 -11.34
N LYS A 186 -2.18 -21.08 -10.69
CA LYS A 186 -2.39 -19.80 -11.37
C LYS A 186 -1.20 -19.38 -12.24
N VAL A 187 0.01 -19.63 -11.76
CA VAL A 187 1.23 -19.35 -12.54
C VAL A 187 1.29 -20.25 -13.78
N ILE A 188 0.95 -21.53 -13.64
CA ILE A 188 0.89 -22.49 -14.75
C ILE A 188 -0.17 -22.07 -15.78
N GLU A 189 -1.38 -21.73 -15.35
CA GLU A 189 -2.45 -21.25 -16.25
C GLU A 189 -2.03 -20.00 -17.03
N LYS A 190 -1.37 -19.06 -16.36
CA LYS A 190 -0.86 -17.84 -17.00
C LYS A 190 0.21 -18.13 -18.05
N ILE A 191 1.10 -19.10 -17.80
CA ILE A 191 2.11 -19.55 -18.76
C ILE A 191 1.48 -20.27 -19.96
N LEU A 192 0.44 -21.07 -19.73
CA LEU A 192 -0.29 -21.76 -20.81
C LEU A 192 -1.03 -20.76 -21.71
N GLN A 193 -1.65 -19.73 -21.13
CA GLN A 193 -2.35 -18.68 -21.90
C GLN A 193 -1.40 -17.80 -22.70
N SER A 194 -0.18 -17.53 -22.21
CA SER A 194 0.80 -16.70 -22.92
C SER A 194 1.50 -17.41 -24.09
N ARG A 195 1.29 -18.71 -24.30
CA ARG A 195 1.88 -19.48 -25.43
C ARG A 195 0.97 -19.58 -26.66
N HIS A 196 -0.27 -19.10 -26.58
CA HIS A 196 -1.25 -19.15 -27.66
C HIS A 196 -1.46 -17.81 -28.39
N HIS A 197 -0.58 -16.83 -28.15
CA HIS A 197 -0.51 -15.54 -28.85
C HIS A 197 0.92 -15.32 -29.34
#